data_AF-A0A525BWS9-F1
#
_entry.id   AF-A0A525BWS9-F1
#
_cell.length_a   1.000
_cell.length_b   1.000
_cell.length_c   1.000
_cell.angle_alpha   90.00
_cell.angle_beta   90.00
_cell.angle_gamma   90.00
#
_symmetry.space_group_name_H-M   'P 1'
#
loop_
_entity.id
_entity.type
_entity.pdbx_description
1 polymer ?
#
loop_
_entity_poly.entity_id
_entity_poly.type
_entity_poly.pdbx_seq_one_letter_code
_entity_poly.pdbx_strand_id
1 'polypeptide(L)'
;MAAENVLVTIKDYKGSEEEYFAQQEKELIKKLRADCEAASSSDYAESHKNHCFRCGTPSLVEVKKGDTVVDICVNDGCGAVHLDPGELEAILDDKEYVKGLRKSIFNIFK
;
A
#
# COMPACT_ATOMS: atom_id res chain seq x y z
N MET A 1 3.75 1.06 -70.79
CA MET A 1 3.20 0.40 -69.60
C MET A 1 1.90 1.11 -69.27
N ALA A 2 0.77 0.42 -69.40
CA ALA A 2 -0.55 1.02 -69.20
C ALA A 2 -0.77 1.29 -67.70
N ALA A 3 -1.14 2.52 -67.34
CA ALA A 3 -1.50 2.87 -65.98
C ALA A 3 -2.93 2.39 -65.71
N GLU A 4 -3.08 1.36 -64.88
CA GLU A 4 -4.38 0.93 -64.38
C GLU A 4 -4.83 1.89 -63.28
N ASN A 5 -5.92 2.60 -63.53
CA ASN A 5 -6.50 3.52 -62.55
C ASN A 5 -7.31 2.71 -61.53
N VAL A 6 -6.82 2.64 -60.30
CA VAL A 6 -7.53 2.00 -59.19
C VAL A 6 -8.51 3.00 -58.59
N LEU A 7 -9.80 2.65 -58.64
CA LEU A 7 -10.88 3.46 -58.08
C LEU A 7 -11.04 3.11 -56.60
N VAL A 8 -10.63 4.02 -55.71
CA VAL A 8 -10.75 3.86 -54.26
C VAL A 8 -12.01 4.57 -53.79
N THR A 9 -13.00 3.79 -53.35
CA THR A 9 -14.23 4.32 -52.75
C THR A 9 -14.04 4.46 -51.24
N ILE A 10 -13.87 5.70 -50.78
CA ILE A 10 -13.77 6.01 -49.34
C ILE A 10 -15.19 5.96 -48.77
N LYS A 11 -15.43 5.08 -47.79
CA LYS A 11 -16.71 5.00 -47.09
C LYS A 11 -16.80 6.16 -46.08
N ASP A 12 -17.75 7.06 -46.29
CA ASP A 12 -18.13 8.10 -45.34
C ASP A 12 -18.73 7.44 -44.08
N TYR A 13 -17.98 7.43 -42.99
CA TYR A 13 -18.49 6.98 -41.70
C TYR A 13 -19.33 8.11 -41.09
N LYS A 14 -20.65 7.90 -41.01
CA LYS A 14 -21.58 8.81 -40.30
C LYS A 14 -21.38 8.71 -38.79
N GLY A 15 -20.40 9.47 -38.30
CA GLY A 15 -20.19 9.87 -36.92
C GLY A 15 -19.20 11.03 -36.99
N SER A 16 -19.40 12.11 -36.21
CA SER A 16 -18.38 13.16 -36.25
C SER A 16 -17.08 12.54 -35.75
N GLU A 17 -16.02 12.68 -36.53
CA GLU A 17 -14.68 12.20 -36.18
C GLU A 17 -14.28 12.68 -34.77
N GLU A 18 -14.76 13.87 -34.41
CA GLU A 18 -14.67 14.48 -33.10
C GLU A 18 -15.26 13.63 -31.96
N GLU A 19 -16.43 13.02 -32.13
CA GLU A 19 -17.03 12.15 -31.11
C GLU A 19 -16.21 10.89 -30.86
N TYR A 20 -15.62 10.31 -31.91
CA TYR A 20 -14.77 9.12 -31.80
C TYR A 20 -13.48 9.43 -31.03
N PHE A 21 -12.84 10.56 -31.34
CA PHE A 21 -11.64 11.00 -30.61
C PHE A 21 -11.97 11.43 -29.17
N ALA A 22 -13.10 12.10 -28.94
CA ALA A 22 -13.52 12.48 -27.59
C ALA A 22 -13.78 11.26 -26.69
N GLN A 23 -14.36 10.18 -27.25
CA GLN A 23 -14.54 8.93 -26.51
C GLN A 23 -13.20 8.27 -26.17
N GLN A 24 -12.28 8.18 -27.14
CA GLN A 24 -10.95 7.62 -26.89
C GLN A 24 -10.15 8.43 -25.86
N GLU A 25 -10.19 9.76 -25.95
CA GLU A 25 -9.52 10.64 -24.99
C GLU A 25 -10.06 10.43 -23.57
N LYS A 26 -11.39 10.33 -23.43
CA LYS A 26 -12.03 10.07 -22.14
C LYS A 26 -11.60 8.72 -21.54
N GLU A 27 -11.47 7.68 -22.36
CA GLU A 27 -10.97 6.38 -21.91
C GLU A 27 -9.50 6.43 -21.52
N LEU A 28 -8.67 7.15 -22.28
CA LEU A 28 -7.25 7.32 -21.98
C LEU A 28 -7.07 8.08 -20.66
N ILE A 29 -7.80 9.17 -20.44
CA ILE A 29 -7.76 9.94 -19.19
C ILE A 29 -8.18 9.07 -18.00
N LYS A 30 -9.21 8.23 -18.15
CA LYS A 30 -9.63 7.30 -17.09
C LYS A 30 -8.53 6.31 -16.74
N LYS A 31 -7.87 5.72 -17.74
CA LYS A 31 -6.75 4.80 -17.54
C LYS A 31 -5.58 5.48 -16.83
N LEU A 32 -5.17 6.65 -17.32
CA LEU A 32 -4.10 7.45 -16.72
C LEU A 32 -4.38 7.80 -15.25
N ARG A 33 -5.63 8.14 -14.90
CA ARG A 33 -6.01 8.40 -13.51
C ARG A 33 -5.87 7.15 -12.64
N ALA A 34 -6.40 6.02 -13.12
CA ALA A 34 -6.31 4.76 -12.39
C ALA A 34 -4.84 4.31 -12.18
N ASP A 35 -4.00 4.48 -13.20
CA ASP A 35 -2.57 4.15 -13.12
C ASP A 35 -1.84 5.07 -12.13
N CYS A 36 -2.12 6.38 -12.14
CA CYS A 36 -1.57 7.32 -11.17
C CYS A 36 -2.03 7.01 -9.73
N GLU A 37 -3.30 6.65 -9.52
CA GLU A 37 -3.83 6.26 -8.21
C GLU A 37 -3.16 4.98 -7.70
N ALA A 38 -3.00 3.98 -8.57
CA ALA A 38 -2.30 2.75 -8.23
C ALA A 38 -0.83 3.01 -7.87
N ALA A 39 -0.11 3.77 -8.69
CA ALA A 39 1.29 4.12 -8.45
C ALA A 39 1.48 4.89 -7.13
N SER A 40 0.69 5.94 -6.91
CA SER A 40 0.79 6.75 -5.68
C SER A 40 0.47 5.95 -4.41
N SER A 41 -0.49 5.02 -4.49
CA SER A 41 -0.79 4.11 -3.37
C SER A 41 0.36 3.15 -3.09
N SER A 42 0.97 2.57 -4.14
CA SER A 42 2.13 1.70 -3.96
C SER A 42 3.33 2.45 -3.39
N ASP A 43 3.67 3.62 -3.93
CA ASP A 43 4.77 4.46 -3.44
C ASP A 43 4.56 4.87 -1.96
N TYR A 44 3.32 5.21 -1.60
CA TYR A 44 2.98 5.54 -0.21
C TYR A 44 3.13 4.32 0.72
N ALA A 45 2.62 3.16 0.31
CA ALA A 45 2.77 1.94 1.09
C ALA A 45 4.25 1.59 1.28
N GLU A 46 5.04 1.60 0.20
CA GLU A 46 6.46 1.26 0.24
C GLU A 46 7.29 2.20 1.09
N SER A 47 7.05 3.51 0.99
CA SER A 47 7.73 4.49 1.82
C SER A 47 7.43 4.31 3.32
N HIS A 48 6.25 3.81 3.70
CA HIS A 48 5.85 3.74 5.12
C HIS A 48 5.97 2.34 5.75
N LYS A 49 6.28 1.28 4.99
CA LYS A 49 6.36 -0.12 5.48
C LYS A 49 7.12 -0.29 6.80
N ASN A 50 8.26 0.38 6.97
CA ASN A 50 9.14 0.22 8.14
C ASN A 50 9.22 1.48 9.03
N HIS A 51 8.22 2.36 8.93
CA HIS A 51 8.20 3.61 9.71
C HIS A 51 7.45 3.44 11.03
N CYS A 52 8.07 3.84 12.13
CA CYS A 52 7.40 3.83 13.42
C CYS A 52 6.25 4.84 13.45
N PHE A 53 5.04 4.43 13.88
CA PHE A 53 3.87 5.31 13.94
C PHE A 53 4.02 6.43 14.95
N ARG A 54 4.88 6.22 15.96
CA ARG A 54 5.11 7.18 17.04
C ARG A 54 6.15 8.24 16.69
N CYS A 55 7.29 7.86 16.12
CA CYS A 55 8.38 8.82 15.82
C CYS A 55 8.60 9.08 14.33
N GLY A 56 7.92 8.36 13.44
CA GLY A 56 8.01 8.56 11.99
C GLY A 56 9.37 8.23 11.39
N THR A 57 10.26 7.55 12.10
CA THR A 57 11.58 7.15 11.59
C THR A 57 11.58 5.71 11.10
N PRO A 58 12.41 5.37 10.09
CA PRO A 58 12.60 4.00 9.62
C PRO A 58 13.46 3.19 10.61
N SER A 59 12.89 2.91 11.78
CA SER A 59 13.59 2.33 12.93
C SER A 59 12.88 1.10 13.50
N LEU A 60 11.96 0.48 12.76
CA LEU A 60 11.30 -0.77 13.18
C LEU A 60 12.22 -1.96 12.92
N VAL A 61 12.31 -2.86 13.91
CA VAL A 61 13.01 -4.14 13.79
C VAL A 61 12.10 -5.26 14.27
N GLU A 62 12.12 -6.38 13.54
CA GLU A 62 11.41 -7.60 13.90
C GLU A 62 12.14 -8.31 15.05
N VAL A 63 11.43 -8.56 16.14
CA VAL A 63 11.93 -9.32 17.29
C VAL A 63 11.05 -10.53 17.49
N LYS A 64 11.64 -11.72 17.37
CA LYS A 64 10.94 -12.97 17.66
C LYS A 64 10.85 -13.20 19.16
N LYS A 65 9.63 -13.36 19.69
CA LYS A 65 9.37 -13.61 21.11
C LYS A 65 8.43 -14.80 21.28
N GLY A 66 9.02 -15.98 21.46
CA GLY A 66 8.27 -17.25 21.47
C GLY A 66 7.92 -17.68 20.05
N ASP A 67 6.64 -17.93 19.79
CA ASP A 67 6.11 -18.27 18.45
C ASP A 67 5.67 -17.03 17.65
N THR A 68 5.59 -15.86 18.30
CA THR A 68 5.14 -14.60 17.68
C THR A 68 6.32 -13.70 17.31
N VAL A 69 6.22 -13.03 16.16
CA VAL A 69 7.14 -11.96 15.75
C VAL A 69 6.49 -10.64 16.11
N VAL A 70 7.24 -9.68 16.64
CA VAL A 70 6.73 -8.35 16.96
C VAL A 70 7.69 -7.28 16.46
N ASP A 71 7.16 -6.16 16.01
CA ASP A 71 7.97 -5.05 15.53
C ASP A 71 8.23 -4.04 16.65
N ILE A 72 9.51 -3.70 16.86
CA ILE A 72 9.93 -2.77 17.92
C ILE A 72 10.72 -1.62 17.31
N CYS A 73 10.36 -0.39 17.66
CA CYS A 73 11.11 0.80 17.28
C CYS A 73 12.38 0.96 18.14
N VAL A 74 13.56 0.91 17.52
CA VAL A 74 14.87 1.05 18.20
C VAL A 74 15.33 2.49 18.39
N ASN A 75 14.54 3.48 17.94
CA ASN A 75 14.89 4.88 18.11
C ASN A 75 14.91 5.27 19.61
N ASP A 76 15.93 6.03 20.00
CA ASP A 76 16.16 6.48 21.37
C ASP A 76 14.98 7.33 21.85
N GLY A 77 14.37 6.95 22.98
CA GLY A 77 13.18 7.61 23.53
C GLY A 77 11.82 7.22 22.92
N CYS A 78 11.79 6.39 21.86
CA CYS A 78 10.53 5.94 21.25
C CYS A 78 10.05 4.59 21.80
N GLY A 79 10.82 3.52 21.59
CA GLY A 79 10.52 2.17 22.08
C GLY A 79 9.12 1.64 21.76
N ALA A 80 8.46 2.16 20.72
CA ALA A 80 7.10 1.76 20.36
C ALA A 80 7.09 0.31 19.87
N VAL A 81 6.09 -0.47 20.32
CA VAL A 81 5.85 -1.83 19.85
C VAL A 81 4.66 -1.79 18.90
N HIS A 82 4.86 -2.28 17.69
CA HIS A 82 3.84 -2.46 16.68
C HIS A 82 3.40 -3.92 16.71
N LEU A 83 2.09 -4.14 16.79
CA LEU A 83 1.48 -5.46 16.83
C LEU A 83 0.43 -5.52 15.73
N ASP A 84 0.58 -6.48 14.84
CA ASP A 84 -0.41 -6.75 13.80
C ASP A 84 -1.64 -7.47 14.37
N PRO A 85 -2.79 -7.40 13.68
CA PRO A 85 -3.98 -8.14 14.08
C PRO A 85 -3.69 -9.63 14.17
N GLY A 86 -4.01 -10.25 15.31
CA GLY A 86 -3.71 -11.67 15.60
C GLY A 86 -2.45 -11.89 16.44
N GLU A 87 -1.44 -10.99 16.38
CA GLU A 87 -0.22 -11.13 17.19
C GLU A 87 -0.50 -10.91 18.67
N LEU A 88 -1.35 -9.94 18.99
CA LEU A 88 -1.77 -9.68 20.37
C LEU A 88 -2.52 -10.88 20.97
N GLU A 89 -3.36 -11.54 20.18
CA GLU A 89 -4.12 -12.72 20.61
C GLU A 89 -3.18 -13.90 20.87
N ALA A 90 -2.21 -14.14 19.98
CA ALA A 90 -1.17 -15.15 20.18
C ALA A 90 -0.35 -14.92 21.47
N ILE A 91 -0.01 -13.66 21.77
CA ILE A 91 0.71 -13.29 23.01
C ILE A 91 -0.17 -13.49 24.26
N LEU A 92 -1.49 -13.28 24.15
CA LEU A 92 -2.44 -13.39 25.26
C LEU A 92 -2.84 -14.84 25.56
N ASP A 93 -2.88 -15.72 24.56
CA ASP A 93 -3.11 -17.15 24.73
C ASP A 93 -1.95 -17.85 25.46
N ASP A 94 -0.76 -17.22 25.47
CA ASP A 94 0.38 -17.61 26.28
C ASP A 94 0.15 -17.24 27.78
N LYS A 95 -0.63 -18.08 28.46
CA LYS A 95 -1.16 -17.85 29.83
C LYS A 95 -0.11 -17.56 30.91
N GLU A 96 1.15 -17.95 30.73
CA GLU A 96 2.24 -17.60 31.66
C GLU A 96 2.65 -16.13 31.52
N TYR A 97 2.59 -15.55 30.32
CA TYR A 97 3.04 -14.19 30.03
C TYR A 97 2.08 -13.13 30.60
N VAL A 98 0.76 -13.35 30.53
CA VAL A 98 -0.26 -12.39 31.05
C VAL A 98 -0.09 -12.14 32.56
N LYS A 99 0.40 -13.13 33.32
CA LYS A 99 0.71 -12.97 34.76
C LYS A 99 1.97 -12.12 35.00
N GLY A 100 2.98 -12.22 34.15
CA GLY A 100 4.23 -11.44 34.23
C GLY A 100 4.09 -10.00 33.73
N LEU A 101 3.30 -9.80 32.67
CA LEU A 101 3.06 -8.49 32.08
C LEU A 101 2.28 -7.56 33.02
N ARG A 102 1.25 -8.07 33.71
CA ARG A 102 0.51 -7.30 34.74
C ARG A 102 1.46 -6.73 35.80
N LYS A 103 2.37 -7.55 36.34
CA LYS A 103 3.34 -7.10 37.35
C LYS A 103 4.28 -6.02 36.82
N SER A 104 4.71 -6.13 35.56
CA SER A 104 5.65 -5.19 34.95
C SER A 104 4.99 -3.86 34.61
N ILE A 105 3.75 -3.87 34.12
CA ILE A 105 2.97 -2.66 33.85
C ILE A 105 2.62 -1.94 35.16
N PHE A 106 2.19 -2.65 36.21
CA PHE A 106 1.90 -2.02 37.51
C PHE A 106 3.15 -1.45 38.20
N ASN A 107 4.36 -1.91 37.85
CA ASN A 107 5.61 -1.39 38.41
C ASN A 107 6.13 -0.13 37.70
N ILE A 108 5.61 0.19 36.51
CA ILE A 108 5.94 1.43 35.77
C ILE A 108 5.10 2.62 36.27
N PHE A 109 3.96 2.36 36.91
CA PHE A 109 3.08 3.38 37.49
C PHE A 109 3.27 3.62 39.00
N LYS A 110 4.38 3.14 39.60
CA LYS A 110 4.74 3.36 41.01
C LYS A 110 5.99 4.20 41.15
#